data_AF-A0A3M0YIW3-F1
#
_entry.id   AF-A0A3M0YIW3-F1
#
_cell.length_a   1.000
_cell.length_b   1.000
_cell.length_c   1.000
_cell.angle_alpha   90.00
_cell.angle_beta   90.00
_cell.angle_gamma   90.00
#
_symmetry.space_group_name_H-M   'P 1'
#
loop_
_entity.id
_entity.type
_entity.pdbx_description
1 polymer ?
#
loop_
_entity_poly.entity_id
_entity_poly.type
_entity_poly.pdbx_seq_one_letter_code
_entity_poly.pdbx_strand_id
1 'polypeptide(L)'
;AIWVGGNHSNARSKPTFHKLVAAGIPNNPPRWPEATAIVKRILKAYQQDAKDWERINDWIDRIGWPRFFELVNLPFTKFHIDNWRAARKSLNASTHIRF
;
A
#
# COMPACT_ATOMS: atom_id res chain seq x y z
N ALA A 1 5.88 9.31 6.73
CA ALA A 1 4.80 8.44 6.22
C ALA A 1 5.32 7.62 5.05
N ILE A 2 4.85 6.40 4.87
CA ILE A 2 5.20 5.55 3.71
C ILE A 2 3.97 5.39 2.82
N TRP A 3 4.18 5.56 1.53
CA TRP A 3 3.15 5.43 0.49
C TRP A 3 3.62 4.45 -0.59
N VAL A 4 2.70 3.69 -1.16
CA VAL A 4 3.01 2.64 -2.16
C VAL A 4 1.97 2.60 -3.29
N GLY A 5 2.29 1.91 -4.38
CA GLY A 5 1.33 1.64 -5.47
C GLY A 5 1.15 2.78 -6.47
N GLY A 6 2.05 3.76 -6.51
CA GLY A 6 2.08 4.78 -7.55
C GLY A 6 2.80 4.28 -8.81
N ASN A 7 2.30 4.67 -9.98
CA ASN A 7 2.89 4.31 -11.27
C ASN A 7 2.67 5.45 -12.29
N HIS A 8 3.67 5.71 -13.13
CA HIS A 8 3.63 6.72 -14.20
C HIS A 8 3.55 6.12 -15.61
N SER A 9 3.87 4.83 -15.76
CA SER A 9 3.87 4.14 -17.06
C SER A 9 2.47 3.68 -17.44
N ASN A 10 2.17 3.67 -18.74
CA ASN A 10 0.93 3.11 -19.31
C ASN A 10 1.01 1.60 -19.60
N ALA A 11 2.14 0.94 -19.30
CA ALA A 11 2.27 -0.49 -19.54
C ALA A 11 1.35 -1.28 -18.59
N ARG A 12 0.48 -2.13 -19.16
CA ARG A 12 -0.51 -3.01 -18.50
C ARG A 12 -1.66 -2.31 -17.79
N SER A 13 -1.33 -1.34 -16.94
CA SER A 13 -2.28 -0.59 -16.12
C SER A 13 -2.12 0.91 -16.37
N LYS A 14 -3.20 1.65 -16.11
CA LYS A 14 -3.18 3.13 -16.17
C LYS A 14 -2.24 3.68 -15.07
N PRO A 15 -1.68 4.88 -15.25
CA PRO A 15 -0.97 5.57 -14.18
C PRO A 15 -1.86 5.72 -12.93
N THR A 16 -1.26 5.50 -11.77
CA THR A 16 -1.95 5.51 -10.48
C THR A 16 -1.22 6.38 -9.47
N PHE A 17 -1.97 6.99 -8.56
CA PHE A 17 -1.40 7.62 -7.38
C PHE A 17 -1.05 6.58 -6.32
N HIS A 18 -0.01 6.89 -5.56
CA HIS A 18 0.36 6.11 -4.39
C HIS A 18 -0.68 6.29 -3.27
N LYS A 19 -0.84 5.26 -2.42
CA LYS A 19 -1.72 5.28 -1.24
C LYS A 19 -0.90 5.11 0.04
N LEU A 20 -1.36 5.75 1.12
CA LEU A 20 -0.72 5.71 2.43
C LEU A 20 -0.82 4.30 3.01
N VAL A 21 0.29 3.79 3.57
CA VAL A 21 0.33 2.45 4.22
C VAL A 21 1.00 2.45 5.59
N ALA A 22 1.71 3.53 5.95
CA ALA A 22 2.19 3.73 7.30
C ALA A 22 2.23 5.21 7.65
N ALA A 23 1.47 5.59 8.67
CA ALA A 23 1.40 6.94 9.23
C ALA A 23 2.26 7.06 10.51
N GLY A 24 2.70 8.27 10.84
CA GLY A 24 3.26 8.57 12.16
C GLY A 24 4.62 7.93 12.49
N ILE A 25 5.46 7.61 11.50
CA ILE A 25 6.79 7.05 11.73
C ILE A 25 7.71 8.11 12.36
N PRO A 26 8.41 7.81 13.47
CA PRO A 26 9.29 8.77 14.14
C PRO A 26 10.52 9.12 13.29
N ASN A 27 11.07 10.31 13.53
CA ASN A 27 12.27 10.79 12.88
C ASN A 27 13.50 10.43 13.74
N ASN A 28 14.24 9.38 13.35
CA ASN A 28 15.42 8.88 14.08
C ASN A 28 16.70 8.94 13.21
N PRO A 29 17.31 10.12 13.06
CA PRO A 29 18.61 10.27 12.39
C PRO A 29 19.71 9.47 13.10
N PRO A 30 20.77 9.01 12.39
CA PRO A 30 21.06 9.27 10.97
C PRO A 30 20.59 8.16 10.02
N ARG A 31 19.87 7.14 10.50
CA ARG A 31 19.59 5.91 9.72
C ARG A 31 18.12 5.52 9.60
N TRP A 32 17.20 6.13 10.35
CA TRP A 32 15.76 5.85 10.29
C TRP A 32 15.43 4.34 10.27
N PRO A 33 15.83 3.60 11.33
CA PRO A 33 15.68 2.15 11.34
C PRO A 33 14.22 1.70 11.20
N GLU A 34 13.27 2.45 11.76
CA GLU A 34 11.83 2.14 11.72
C GLU A 34 11.28 2.25 10.29
N ALA A 35 11.57 3.36 9.60
CA ALA A 35 11.12 3.55 8.22
C ALA A 35 11.74 2.49 7.30
N THR A 36 13.05 2.24 7.44
CA THR A 36 13.78 1.26 6.63
C THR A 36 13.27 -0.16 6.85
N ALA A 37 12.95 -0.53 8.09
CA ALA A 37 12.39 -1.84 8.41
C ALA A 37 11.03 -2.06 7.73
N ILE A 38 10.16 -1.06 7.75
CA ILE A 38 8.85 -1.14 7.10
C ILE A 38 9.00 -1.28 5.58
N VAL A 39 9.86 -0.46 4.95
CA VAL A 39 10.09 -0.53 3.50
C VAL A 39 10.65 -1.90 3.11
N LYS A 40 11.65 -2.41 3.82
CA LYS A 40 12.23 -3.74 3.54
C LYS A 40 11.19 -4.86 3.68
N ARG A 41 10.30 -4.77 4.66
CA ARG A 41 9.23 -5.74 4.86
C ARG A 41 8.23 -5.74 3.71
N ILE A 42 7.82 -4.55 3.22
CA ILE A 42 6.95 -4.41 2.05
C ILE A 42 7.61 -5.06 0.83
N LEU A 43 8.88 -4.72 0.56
CA LEU A 43 9.60 -5.24 -0.60
C LEU A 43 9.78 -6.77 -0.53
N LYS A 44 10.04 -7.32 0.66
CA LYS A 44 10.13 -8.77 0.87
C LYS A 44 8.80 -9.47 0.61
N ALA A 45 7.70 -8.96 1.14
CA ALA A 45 6.37 -9.54 0.91
C ALA A 45 5.98 -9.48 -0.57
N TYR A 46 6.26 -8.36 -1.23
CA TYR A 46 6.05 -8.19 -2.66
C TYR A 46 6.88 -9.20 -3.47
N GLN A 47 8.17 -9.34 -3.20
CA GLN A 47 9.04 -10.29 -3.90
C GLN A 47 8.55 -11.74 -3.77
N GLN A 48 7.92 -12.10 -2.66
CA GLN A 48 7.48 -13.46 -2.36
C GLN A 48 6.12 -13.83 -2.97
N ASP A 49 5.20 -12.86 -3.14
CA ASP A 49 3.82 -13.12 -3.57
C ASP A 49 3.47 -12.51 -4.95
N ALA A 50 4.24 -11.54 -5.43
CA ALA A 50 4.02 -10.94 -6.75
C ALA A 50 4.35 -11.93 -7.87
N LYS A 51 3.59 -11.83 -8.96
CA LYS A 51 3.81 -12.62 -10.17
C LYS A 51 4.69 -11.84 -11.14
N ASP A 52 5.26 -12.56 -12.11
CA ASP A 52 6.07 -11.95 -13.16
C ASP A 52 5.32 -10.76 -13.80
N TRP A 53 6.07 -9.66 -13.95
CA TRP A 53 5.61 -8.39 -14.55
C TRP A 53 4.55 -7.61 -13.78
N GLU A 54 4.09 -8.09 -12.61
CA GLU A 54 3.31 -7.25 -11.72
C GLU A 54 4.20 -6.13 -11.19
N ARG A 55 3.62 -4.93 -11.05
CA ARG A 55 4.14 -3.89 -10.17
C ARG A 55 3.46 -4.00 -8.81
N ILE A 56 3.94 -3.24 -7.81
CA ILE A 56 3.34 -3.22 -6.47
C ILE A 56 1.84 -2.86 -6.53
N ASN A 57 1.43 -1.93 -7.39
CA ASN A 57 0.01 -1.60 -7.53
C ASN A 57 -0.80 -2.77 -8.13
N ASP A 58 -0.29 -3.42 -9.17
CA ASP A 58 -0.98 -4.54 -9.83
C ASP A 58 -1.11 -5.74 -8.88
N TRP A 59 -0.06 -5.98 -8.09
CA TRP A 59 -0.06 -6.95 -7.01
C TRP A 59 -1.16 -6.66 -5.99
N ILE A 60 -1.19 -5.43 -5.47
CA ILE A 60 -2.20 -4.99 -4.48
C ILE A 60 -3.62 -5.06 -5.06
N ASP A 61 -3.82 -4.67 -6.31
CA ASP A 61 -5.13 -4.73 -6.97
C ASP A 61 -5.61 -6.18 -7.12
N ARG A 62 -4.70 -7.14 -7.34
CA ARG A 62 -5.02 -8.58 -7.39
C ARG A 62 -5.39 -9.15 -6.02
N ILE A 63 -4.55 -8.92 -5.00
CA ILE A 63 -4.74 -9.53 -3.67
C ILE A 63 -5.77 -8.79 -2.81
N GLY A 64 -5.94 -7.49 -3.06
CA GLY A 64 -6.74 -6.58 -2.26
C GLY A 64 -5.98 -5.99 -1.06
N TRP A 65 -6.40 -4.79 -0.64
CA TRP A 65 -5.80 -4.09 0.50
C TRP A 65 -5.81 -4.88 1.82
N PRO A 66 -6.89 -5.58 2.23
CA PRO A 66 -6.88 -6.37 3.47
C PRO A 66 -5.72 -7.38 3.49
N ARG A 67 -5.57 -8.14 2.39
CA ARG A 67 -4.51 -9.13 2.24
C ARG A 67 -3.11 -8.52 2.24
N PHE A 68 -2.95 -7.33 1.63
CA PHE A 68 -1.68 -6.61 1.68
C PHE A 68 -1.26 -6.28 3.13
N PHE A 69 -2.18 -5.76 3.95
CA PHE A 69 -1.88 -5.41 5.34
C PHE A 69 -1.56 -6.64 6.20
N GLU A 70 -2.22 -7.78 5.93
CA GLU A 70 -1.88 -9.08 6.53
C GLU A 70 -0.47 -9.54 6.16
N LEU A 71 -0.15 -9.59 4.86
CA LEU A 71 1.14 -10.10 4.37
C LEU A 71 2.32 -9.27 4.86
N VAL A 72 2.14 -7.95 4.92
CA VAL A 72 3.19 -7.02 5.38
C VAL A 72 3.17 -6.88 6.91
N ASN A 73 2.17 -7.44 7.61
CA ASN A 73 2.00 -7.31 9.05
C ASN A 73 2.04 -5.84 9.52
N LEU A 74 1.23 -5.00 8.85
CA LEU A 74 1.05 -3.59 9.17
C LEU A 74 -0.37 -3.37 9.74
N PRO A 75 -0.52 -2.55 10.79
CA PRO A 75 -1.84 -2.24 11.30
C PRO A 75 -2.59 -1.29 10.35
N PHE A 76 -3.80 -1.66 9.95
CA PHE A 76 -4.72 -0.74 9.30
C PHE A 76 -5.35 0.17 10.37
N THR A 77 -5.00 1.45 10.33
CA THR A 77 -5.50 2.48 11.27
C THR A 77 -6.42 3.49 10.57
N LYS A 78 -7.15 4.29 11.36
CA LYS A 78 -8.02 5.37 10.84
C LYS A 78 -7.34 6.34 9.86
N PHE A 79 -6.02 6.49 9.94
CA PHE A 79 -5.27 7.40 9.07
C PHE A 79 -5.21 6.95 7.61
N HIS A 80 -5.50 5.69 7.33
CA HIS A 80 -5.54 5.15 5.96
C HIS A 80 -6.85 5.44 5.24
N ILE A 81 -7.89 5.86 5.98
CA ILE A 81 -9.19 6.24 5.42
C ILE A 81 -9.10 7.71 5.01
N ASP A 82 -9.27 7.97 3.72
CA ASP A 82 -9.27 9.33 3.20
C ASP A 82 -10.50 10.10 3.71
N ASN A 83 -10.25 11.22 4.37
CA ASN A 83 -11.25 12.10 4.94
C ASN A 83 -11.36 13.45 4.20
N TRP A 84 -10.69 13.59 3.06
CA TRP A 84 -10.81 14.78 2.23
C TRP A 84 -12.23 14.94 1.66
N ARG A 85 -12.64 16.18 1.37
CA ARG A 85 -14.03 16.53 1.04
C ARG A 85 -14.65 15.70 -0.10
N ALA A 86 -13.85 15.27 -1.09
CA ALA A 86 -14.32 14.43 -2.20
C ALA A 86 -13.80 12.98 -2.16
N ALA A 87 -13.34 12.52 -0.99
CA ALA A 87 -12.79 11.19 -0.76
C ALA A 87 -13.79 10.04 -0.89
N ARG A 88 -15.09 10.32 -1.04
CA ARG A 88 -16.15 9.30 -1.05
C ARG A 88 -15.91 8.18 -2.06
N LYS A 89 -15.28 8.48 -3.20
CA LYS A 89 -14.92 7.50 -4.24
C LYS A 89 -13.80 6.54 -3.85
N SER A 90 -13.05 6.82 -2.78
CA SER A 90 -11.99 5.96 -2.26
C SER A 90 -12.50 4.82 -1.38
N LEU A 91 -13.73 4.95 -0.86
CA LEU A 91 -14.35 3.96 0.01
C LEU A 91 -14.92 2.80 -0.80
N ASN A 92 -14.95 1.61 -0.19
CA ASN A 92 -15.60 0.47 -0.80
C ASN A 92 -17.13 0.66 -0.80
N ALA A 93 -17.73 0.74 -1.98
CA ALA A 93 -19.17 0.83 -2.19
C ALA A 93 -19.77 -0.50 -2.73
N SER A 94 -19.10 -1.62 -2.47
CA SER A 94 -19.48 -2.96 -2.91
C SER A 94 -19.47 -3.96 -1.75
N THR A 95 -20.27 -5.02 -1.88
CA THR A 95 -20.28 -6.18 -0.98
C THR A 95 -19.15 -7.18 -1.27
N HIS A 96 -18.34 -6.95 -2.30
CA HIS A 96 -17.23 -7.81 -2.66
C HIS A 96 -16.05 -7.61 -1.69
N ILE A 97 -16.09 -8.31 -0.56
CA ILE A 97 -15.05 -8.33 0.47
C ILE A 97 -14.48 -9.74 0.63
N ARG A 98 -13.20 -9.81 1.02
CA ARG A 98 -12.49 -11.04 1.39
C ARG A 98 -12.30 -11.03 2.91
N PHE A 99 -12.47 -12.20 3.55
CA PHE A 99 -12.32 -12.41 4.98
C PHE A 99 -11.04 -13.18 5.29
#